data_AF-A0A143ZIT8-F1
#
_entry.id   AF-A0A143ZIT8-F1
#
_cell.length_a   1.000
_cell.length_b   1.000
_cell.length_c   1.000
_cell.angle_alpha   90.00
_cell.angle_beta   90.00
_cell.angle_gamma   90.00
#
_symmetry.space_group_name_H-M   'P 1'
#
loop_
_entity.id
_entity.type
_entity.pdbx_description
1 polymer ?
#
loop_
_entity_poly.entity_id
_entity_poly.type
_entity_poly.pdbx_seq_one_letter_code
_entity_poly.pdbx_strand_id
1 'polypeptide(L)'
;MEVYVHEFLYRGRASDEKEPSAFHVILGMRSPNPHRPSEMVTSFSDALTAEQAEELGFPASVLVKGVNDAALAEVAVAHEAVQAAIADANAERQARIAAEDQIAALQAELAALNNAVVSDRGFSVGPVLDGSWA
;
A
#
# COMPACT_ATOMS: atom_id res chain seq x y z
N MET A 1 -9.05 -29.13 24.13
CA MET A 1 -10.16 -28.97 23.17
C MET A 1 -10.33 -27.49 22.96
N GLU A 2 -10.38 -27.04 21.72
CA GLU A 2 -10.50 -25.63 21.36
C GLU A 2 -11.77 -25.45 20.53
N VAL A 3 -12.61 -24.50 20.90
CA VAL A 3 -13.82 -24.12 20.15
C VAL A 3 -13.61 -22.71 19.63
N TYR A 4 -13.86 -22.49 18.35
CA TYR A 4 -13.66 -21.23 17.67
C TYR A 4 -14.74 -20.98 16.62
N VAL A 5 -14.90 -19.74 16.20
CA VAL A 5 -15.81 -19.40 15.09
C VAL A 5 -15.15 -19.83 13.79
N HIS A 6 -15.74 -20.82 13.12
CA HIS A 6 -15.29 -21.24 11.80
C HIS A 6 -15.85 -20.34 10.71
N GLU A 7 -17.14 -19.98 10.83
CA GLU A 7 -17.84 -19.18 9.84
C GLU A 7 -18.86 -18.26 10.52
N PHE A 8 -18.97 -17.02 10.03
CA PHE A 8 -19.97 -16.05 10.45
C PHE A 8 -20.55 -15.35 9.21
N LEU A 9 -21.82 -15.61 8.91
CA LEU A 9 -22.51 -15.03 7.76
C LEU A 9 -23.67 -14.16 8.19
N TYR A 10 -23.80 -13.00 7.54
CA TYR A 10 -25.03 -12.24 7.52
C TYR A 10 -25.84 -12.57 6.27
N ARG A 11 -27.06 -13.06 6.47
CA ARG A 11 -28.03 -13.27 5.41
C ARG A 11 -28.97 -12.08 5.37
N GLY A 12 -28.65 -11.12 4.50
CA GLY A 12 -29.54 -10.01 4.17
C GLY A 12 -30.75 -10.48 3.36
N ARG A 13 -31.86 -9.76 3.47
CA ARG A 13 -33.12 -10.01 2.78
C ARG A 13 -33.63 -8.73 2.13
N ALA A 14 -34.27 -8.83 0.98
CA ALA A 14 -34.96 -7.69 0.38
C ALA A 14 -36.14 -7.26 1.26
N SER A 15 -36.55 -5.99 1.16
CA SER A 15 -37.59 -5.42 2.03
C SER A 15 -38.97 -6.07 1.89
N ASP A 16 -39.20 -6.76 0.77
CA ASP A 16 -40.44 -7.45 0.42
C ASP A 16 -40.39 -8.97 0.70
N GLU A 17 -39.24 -9.51 1.11
CA GLU A 17 -39.12 -10.92 1.52
C GLU A 17 -39.73 -11.15 2.91
N LYS A 18 -40.46 -12.26 3.08
CA LYS A 18 -41.15 -12.62 4.34
C LYS A 18 -40.20 -13.11 5.43
N GLU A 19 -39.06 -13.68 5.07
CA GLU A 19 -38.08 -14.15 6.05
C GLU A 19 -37.26 -12.98 6.57
N PRO A 20 -37.02 -12.88 7.89
CA PRO A 20 -36.14 -11.85 8.43
C PRO A 20 -34.70 -12.09 7.98
N SER A 21 -33.92 -11.02 7.92
CA SER A 21 -32.46 -11.15 7.84
C SER A 21 -31.93 -11.81 9.11
N ALA A 22 -30.89 -12.63 8.99
CA ALA A 22 -30.37 -13.42 10.10
C ALA A 22 -28.86 -13.57 10.03
N PHE A 23 -28.24 -13.82 11.18
CA PHE A 23 -26.86 -14.27 11.25
C PHE A 23 -26.80 -15.78 11.41
N HIS A 24 -25.82 -16.40 10.75
CA HIS A 24 -25.48 -17.79 10.92
C HIS A 24 -24.04 -17.90 11.42
N VAL A 25 -23.87 -18.64 12.52
CA VAL A 25 -22.56 -18.91 13.13
C VAL A 25 -22.30 -20.41 13.03
N ILE A 26 -21.15 -20.80 12.48
CA ILE A 26 -20.68 -22.18 12.52
C ILE A 26 -19.46 -22.23 13.42
N LEU A 27 -19.50 -23.10 14.43
CA LEU A 27 -18.38 -23.30 15.35
C LEU A 27 -17.53 -24.48 14.89
N GLY A 28 -16.22 -24.25 14.83
CA GLY A 28 -15.23 -25.30 14.70
C GLY A 28 -14.81 -25.78 16.09
N MET A 29 -14.63 -27.09 16.22
CA MET A 29 -14.07 -27.70 17.41
C MET A 29 -12.84 -28.52 17.02
N ARG A 30 -11.68 -28.12 17.54
CA ARG A 30 -10.43 -28.85 17.39
C ARG A 30 -10.16 -29.70 18.62
N SER A 31 -10.10 -31.01 18.44
CA SER A 31 -9.94 -31.98 19.54
C SER A 31 -9.02 -33.13 19.14
N PRO A 32 -8.37 -33.82 20.09
CA PRO A 32 -7.63 -35.04 19.79
C PRO A 32 -8.55 -36.11 19.20
N ASN A 33 -8.06 -36.86 18.21
CA ASN A 33 -8.80 -37.97 17.63
C ASN A 33 -9.00 -39.07 18.70
N PRO A 34 -10.24 -39.50 18.99
CA PRO A 34 -10.51 -40.50 20.03
C PRO A 34 -9.90 -41.87 19.74
N HIS A 35 -9.61 -42.18 18.47
CA HIS A 35 -8.94 -43.42 18.06
C HIS A 35 -7.43 -43.28 17.88
N ARG A 36 -6.92 -42.05 17.76
CA ARG A 36 -5.49 -41.72 17.60
C ARG A 36 -5.14 -40.40 18.30
N PRO A 37 -4.95 -40.39 19.64
CA PRO A 37 -4.84 -39.15 20.40
C PRO A 37 -3.66 -38.22 20.03
N SER A 38 -2.66 -38.72 19.28
CA SER A 38 -1.57 -37.93 18.73
C SER A 38 -1.97 -37.07 17.51
N GLU A 39 -3.12 -37.34 16.90
CA GLU A 39 -3.66 -36.59 15.76
C GLU A 39 -4.78 -35.65 16.24
N MET A 40 -4.81 -34.42 15.71
CA MET A 40 -5.92 -33.48 15.96
C MET A 40 -6.94 -33.61 14.83
N VAL A 41 -8.22 -33.64 15.19
CA VAL A 41 -9.35 -33.59 14.26
C VAL A 41 -10.16 -32.32 14.49
N THR A 42 -10.79 -31.85 13.41
CA THR A 42 -11.71 -30.72 13.43
C THR A 42 -13.11 -31.22 13.09
N SER A 43 -14.08 -30.83 13.89
CA SER A 43 -15.51 -31.03 13.63
C SER A 43 -16.22 -29.69 13.63
N PHE A 44 -17.37 -29.62 12.94
CA PHE A 44 -18.16 -28.40 12.84
C PHE A 44 -19.54 -28.61 13.45
N SER A 45 -20.09 -27.56 14.05
CA SER A 45 -21.51 -27.52 14.41
C SER A 45 -22.37 -27.36 13.17
N ASP A 46 -23.68 -27.59 13.32
CA ASP A 46 -24.66 -27.04 12.39
C ASP A 46 -24.67 -25.50 12.48
N ALA A 47 -25.34 -24.86 11.53
CA ALA A 47 -25.53 -23.41 11.55
C ALA A 47 -26.39 -22.99 12.74
N LEU A 48 -25.81 -22.18 13.62
CA LEU A 48 -26.46 -21.63 14.80
C LEU A 48 -27.10 -20.27 14.50
N THR A 49 -28.20 -19.96 15.17
CA THR A 49 -28.72 -18.58 15.22
C THR A 49 -27.82 -17.70 16.09
N ALA A 50 -28.03 -16.39 16.04
CA ALA A 50 -27.28 -15.44 16.86
C ALA A 50 -27.47 -15.71 18.37
N GLU A 51 -28.68 -16.04 18.79
CA GLU A 51 -29.03 -16.34 20.18
C GLU A 51 -28.34 -17.62 20.66
N GLN A 52 -28.34 -18.67 19.83
CA GLN A 52 -27.67 -19.93 20.16
C GLN A 52 -26.15 -19.75 20.27
N ALA A 53 -25.56 -18.95 19.38
CA ALA A 53 -24.14 -18.65 19.45
C ALA A 53 -23.78 -17.83 20.69
N GLU A 54 -24.64 -16.88 21.08
CA GLU A 54 -24.48 -16.07 22.29
C GLU A 54 -24.53 -16.93 23.56
N GLU A 55 -25.48 -17.87 23.65
CA GLU A 55 -25.55 -18.85 24.75
C GLU A 55 -24.27 -19.70 24.88
N LEU A 56 -23.57 -19.92 23.76
CA LEU A 56 -22.29 -20.63 23.71
C LEU A 56 -21.07 -19.73 23.92
N GLY A 57 -21.28 -18.44 24.23
CA GLY A 57 -20.21 -17.48 24.51
C GLY A 57 -19.66 -16.75 23.28
N PHE A 58 -20.34 -16.81 22.14
CA PHE A 58 -19.97 -16.15 20.88
C PHE A 58 -21.00 -15.08 20.47
N PRO A 59 -21.15 -13.98 21.23
CA PRO A 59 -22.13 -12.94 20.92
C PRO A 59 -21.81 -12.23 19.60
N ALA A 60 -22.83 -11.95 18.80
CA ALA A 60 -22.68 -11.37 17.47
C ALA A 60 -21.90 -10.04 17.46
N SER A 61 -22.03 -9.21 18.52
CA SER A 61 -21.29 -7.95 18.66
C SER A 61 -19.77 -8.15 18.71
N VAL A 62 -19.30 -9.19 19.40
CA VAL A 62 -17.88 -9.54 19.48
C VAL A 62 -17.39 -10.10 18.15
N LEU A 63 -18.21 -10.91 17.47
CA LEU A 63 -17.87 -11.47 16.16
C LEU A 63 -17.72 -10.37 15.09
N VAL A 64 -18.69 -9.46 15.01
CA VAL A 64 -18.64 -8.31 14.09
C VAL A 64 -17.44 -7.42 14.40
N LYS A 65 -17.16 -7.15 15.68
CA LYS A 65 -15.99 -6.37 16.08
C LYS A 65 -14.70 -7.05 15.64
N GLY A 66 -14.55 -8.36 15.86
CA GLY A 66 -13.37 -9.11 15.45
C GLY A 66 -13.14 -9.09 13.95
N VAL A 67 -14.20 -9.24 13.15
CA VAL A 67 -14.12 -9.12 11.67
C VAL A 67 -13.70 -7.72 11.26
N ASN A 68 -14.29 -6.68 11.85
CA ASN A 68 -13.92 -5.30 11.56
C ASN A 68 -12.47 -4.99 11.93
N ASP A 69 -12.02 -5.43 13.11
CA ASP A 69 -10.64 -5.23 13.56
C ASP A 69 -9.64 -5.94 12.62
N ALA A 70 -9.95 -7.17 12.19
CA ALA A 70 -9.13 -7.91 11.23
C ALA A 70 -9.06 -7.21 9.86
N ALA A 71 -10.22 -6.79 9.33
CA ALA A 71 -10.28 -6.05 8.07
C ALA A 71 -9.53 -4.71 8.15
N LEU A 72 -9.63 -3.99 9.27
CA LEU A 72 -8.88 -2.74 9.48
C LEU A 72 -7.37 -2.98 9.55
N ALA A 73 -6.93 -4.09 10.17
CA ALA A 73 -5.52 -4.46 10.20
C ALA A 73 -4.98 -4.78 8.79
N GLU A 74 -5.74 -5.51 7.97
CA GLU A 74 -5.37 -5.78 6.58
C GLU A 74 -5.27 -4.48 5.75
N VAL A 75 -6.24 -3.58 5.91
CA VAL A 75 -6.22 -2.26 5.25
C VAL A 75 -5.02 -1.43 5.72
N ALA A 76 -4.67 -1.47 7.00
CA ALA A 76 -3.51 -0.75 7.53
C ALA A 76 -2.20 -1.24 6.89
N VAL A 77 -2.01 -2.56 6.78
CA VAL A 77 -0.84 -3.15 6.11
C VAL A 77 -0.80 -2.75 4.63
N ALA A 78 -1.92 -2.81 3.93
CA ALA A 78 -2.00 -2.39 2.53
C ALA A 78 -1.69 -0.89 2.37
N HIS A 79 -2.19 -0.06 3.28
CA HIS A 79 -1.93 1.38 3.28
C HIS A 79 -0.45 1.68 3.50
N GLU A 80 0.22 1.02 4.44
CA GLU A 80 1.67 1.16 4.66
C GLU A 80 2.47 0.79 3.41
N ALA A 81 2.13 -0.31 2.73
CA ALA A 81 2.77 -0.71 1.49
C ALA A 81 2.61 0.35 0.38
N VAL A 82 1.41 0.93 0.25
CA VAL A 82 1.15 2.01 -0.70
C VAL A 82 1.96 3.26 -0.37
N GLN A 83 2.06 3.64 0.91
CA GLN A 83 2.84 4.80 1.32
C GLN A 83 4.34 4.63 1.03
N ALA A 84 4.88 3.43 1.25
CA ALA A 84 6.25 3.10 0.89
C ALA A 84 6.49 3.25 -0.62
N ALA A 85 5.59 2.70 -1.46
CA ALA A 85 5.69 2.82 -2.90
C ALA A 85 5.60 4.28 -3.40
N ILE A 86 4.76 5.11 -2.77
CA ILE A 86 4.66 6.55 -3.07
C ILE A 86 5.94 7.28 -2.68
N ALA A 87 6.53 6.96 -1.51
CA ALA A 87 7.78 7.54 -1.07
C ALA A 87 8.92 7.23 -2.04
N ASP A 88 9.04 5.98 -2.49
CA ASP A 88 10.03 5.55 -3.46
C ASP A 88 9.88 6.27 -4.81
N ALA A 89 8.65 6.35 -5.33
CA ALA A 89 8.36 7.05 -6.58
C ALA A 89 8.67 8.56 -6.48
N ASN A 90 8.41 9.17 -5.33
CA ASN A 90 8.76 10.57 -5.09
C ASN A 90 10.28 10.78 -5.00
N ALA A 91 11.01 9.87 -4.36
CA ALA A 91 12.46 9.92 -4.30
C ALA A 91 13.09 9.81 -5.70
N GLU A 92 12.60 8.89 -6.55
CA GLU A 92 13.05 8.77 -7.94
C GLU A 92 12.76 10.04 -8.74
N ARG A 93 11.55 10.60 -8.59
CA ARG A 93 11.18 11.86 -9.25
C ARG A 93 12.09 13.01 -8.82
N GLN A 94 12.41 13.13 -7.52
CA GLN A 94 13.30 14.16 -7.00
C GLN A 94 14.72 14.00 -7.54
N ALA A 95 15.23 12.77 -7.61
CA ALA A 95 16.54 12.51 -8.20
C ALA A 95 16.59 12.92 -9.68
N ARG A 96 15.52 12.66 -10.45
CA ARG A 96 15.44 13.11 -11.84
C ARG A 96 15.44 14.63 -11.98
N ILE A 97 14.64 15.33 -11.16
CA ILE A 97 14.61 16.80 -11.16
C ILE A 97 16.01 17.37 -10.83
N ALA A 98 16.68 16.83 -9.82
CA ALA A 98 18.03 17.28 -9.45
C ALA A 98 19.05 17.05 -10.58
N ALA A 99 18.94 15.95 -11.33
CA ALA A 99 19.78 15.70 -12.49
C ALA A 99 19.48 16.67 -13.65
N GLU A 100 18.20 16.96 -13.91
CA GLU A 100 17.78 17.97 -14.90
C GLU A 100 18.33 19.37 -14.55
N ASP A 101 18.24 19.77 -13.28
CA ASP A 101 18.78 21.04 -12.77
C ASP A 101 20.31 21.11 -12.94
N GLN A 102 21.02 20.02 -12.66
CA GLN A 102 22.47 19.96 -12.84
C GLN A 102 22.87 20.07 -14.32
N ILE A 103 22.14 19.41 -15.22
CA ILE A 103 22.37 19.54 -16.66
C ILE A 103 22.16 20.97 -17.13
N ALA A 104 21.08 21.62 -16.67
CA ALA A 104 20.80 23.02 -17.00
C ALA A 104 21.92 23.97 -16.51
N ALA A 105 22.44 23.75 -15.30
CA ALA A 105 23.56 24.52 -14.77
C ALA A 105 24.85 24.34 -15.61
N LEU A 106 25.19 23.10 -15.97
CA LEU A 106 26.36 22.80 -16.81
C LEU A 106 26.23 23.40 -18.22
N GLN A 107 25.03 23.38 -18.80
CA GLN A 107 24.76 24.02 -20.09
C GLN A 107 24.94 25.55 -20.02
N ALA A 108 24.50 26.19 -18.94
CA ALA A 108 24.70 27.61 -18.72
C ALA A 108 26.19 27.96 -18.55
N GLU A 109 26.95 27.14 -17.82
CA GLU A 109 28.40 27.32 -17.66
C GLU A 109 29.15 27.17 -18.99
N LEU A 110 28.83 26.15 -19.78
CA LEU A 110 29.38 25.94 -21.12
C LEU A 110 29.08 27.13 -22.06
N ALA A 111 27.86 27.66 -22.01
CA ALA A 111 27.48 28.82 -22.80
C ALA A 111 28.28 30.08 -22.41
N ALA A 112 28.48 30.30 -21.09
CA ALA A 112 29.29 31.40 -20.59
C ALA A 112 30.76 31.29 -21.02
N LEU A 113 31.35 30.09 -20.92
CA LEU A 113 32.71 29.81 -21.37
C LEU A 113 32.87 30.04 -22.89
N ASN A 114 31.93 29.55 -23.71
CA ASN A 114 31.96 29.74 -25.15
C ASN A 114 31.93 31.23 -25.54
N ASN A 115 31.07 32.02 -24.87
CA ASN A 115 31.01 33.47 -25.08
C ASN A 115 32.32 34.18 -24.68
N ALA A 116 32.97 33.77 -23.59
CA ALA A 116 34.25 34.32 -23.18
C ALA A 116 35.35 34.03 -24.22
N VAL A 117 35.42 32.80 -24.75
CA VAL A 117 36.39 32.41 -25.79
C VAL A 117 36.17 33.16 -27.10
N VAL A 118 34.91 33.34 -27.51
CA VAL A 118 34.57 34.12 -28.71
C VAL A 118 34.94 35.60 -28.53
N SER A 119 34.71 36.18 -27.34
CA SER A 119 35.08 37.57 -27.04
C SER A 119 36.59 37.79 -27.04
N ASP A 120 37.39 36.83 -26.58
CA ASP A 120 38.86 36.95 -26.51
C ASP A 120 39.49 36.90 -27.91
N ARG A 121 38.95 36.07 -28.82
CA ARG A 121 39.36 36.03 -30.23
C ARG A 121 38.93 37.25 -31.05
N GLY A 122 37.97 38.03 -30.55
CA GLY A 122 37.52 39.28 -31.16
C GLY A 122 38.41 40.49 -30.86
N PHE A 123 39.34 40.38 -29.90
CA PHE A 123 40.12 41.53 -29.41
C PHE A 123 41.52 41.68 -30.03
N SER A 124 41.95 40.78 -30.91
CA SER A 124 43.27 40.87 -31.58
C SER A 124 43.17 41.25 -33.07
N VAL A 125 42.59 42.41 -33.36
CA VAL A 125 42.87 43.12 -34.63
C VAL A 125 43.10 44.59 -34.29
N GLY A 126 44.27 44.88 -33.70
CA GLY A 126 44.74 46.26 -33.57
C GLY A 126 44.91 46.87 -34.96
N PRO A 127 44.70 48.19 -35.13
CA PRO A 127 44.80 48.83 -36.43
C PRO A 127 46.21 48.63 -36.98
N VAL A 128 46.31 48.05 -38.17
CA VAL A 128 47.55 48.06 -38.96
C VAL A 128 47.80 49.53 -39.29
N LEU A 129 48.73 50.15 -38.57
CA LEU A 129 49.33 51.42 -38.97
C LEU A 129 50.07 51.16 -40.28
N ASP A 130 49.43 51.54 -41.39
CA ASP A 130 50.09 51.86 -42.65
C ASP A 130 51.20 52.88 -42.35
N GLY A 131 52.42 52.34 -42.24
CA GLY A 131 53.65 53.12 -42.23
C GLY A 131 54.16 53.25 -43.65
N SER A 132 53.63 54.20 -44.40
CA SER A 132 54.34 54.73 -45.58
C SER A 132 55.55 55.54 -45.13
N TRP A 133 56.73 54.93 -45.26
CA TRP A 133 58.00 55.63 -45.38
C TRP A 133 58.77 55.03 -46.57
N ALA A 134 59.25 55.95 -47.42
CA ALA A 134 60.04 55.78 -48.65
C ALA A 134 59.24 55.81 -49.96
#